data_AF-A0A6A4T0L7-F1
#
_entry.id   AF-A0A6A4T0L7-F1
#
_cell.length_a   1.000
_cell.length_b   1.000
_cell.length_c   1.000
_cell.angle_alpha   90.00
_cell.angle_beta   90.00
_cell.angle_gamma   90.00
#
_symmetry.space_group_name_H-M   'P 1'
#
loop_
_entity.id
_entity.type
_entity.pdbx_description
1 polymer ?
#
loop_
_entity_poly.entity_id
_entity_poly.type
_entity_poly.pdbx_seq_one_letter_code
_entity_poly.pdbx_strand_id
1 'polypeptide(L)'
;MWSYMKAADPSVFVKTTDEGVMRVRKSKGKYAYLLESTMNEYIEQRKPCDTMKVGGNLDSKGYGIATPKGSPLRVSPNGYRSILLSRNPVNLAVLKLNEQGLLDKLKNKWWYDKGECGSGGGDSKDKTSALSLSNVAGVFYILIGGLGLAMLVALVEFCYKSRTESRRMKVSTARAAAASAAQAFHCSALDSGASAPYTELQSYGLYANNTVKI
;
A
#
# COMPACT_ATOMS: atom_id res chain seq x y z
N MET A 1 -10.97 16.53 -21.38
CA MET A 1 -11.71 16.47 -20.11
C MET A 1 -13.23 16.47 -20.31
N TRP A 2 -13.81 17.51 -20.92
CA TRP A 2 -15.26 17.61 -21.15
C TRP A 2 -15.88 16.40 -21.87
N SER A 3 -15.23 15.87 -22.91
CA SER A 3 -15.73 14.69 -23.65
C SER A 3 -15.91 13.46 -22.76
N TYR A 4 -15.01 13.25 -21.80
CA TYR A 4 -15.13 12.17 -20.82
C TYR A 4 -16.31 12.42 -19.87
N MET A 5 -16.42 13.63 -19.32
CA MET A 5 -17.50 13.97 -18.40
C MET A 5 -18.89 13.83 -19.04
N LYS A 6 -19.01 14.16 -20.33
CA LYS A 6 -20.26 14.03 -21.09
C LYS A 6 -20.64 12.57 -21.37
N ALA A 7 -19.66 11.71 -21.63
CA ALA A 7 -19.89 10.32 -22.02
C ALA A 7 -19.93 9.32 -20.84
N ALA A 8 -19.57 9.75 -19.63
CA ALA A 8 -19.49 8.88 -18.46
C ALA A 8 -20.87 8.40 -17.98
N ASP A 9 -21.01 7.09 -17.78
CA ASP A 9 -22.17 6.43 -17.17
C ASP A 9 -21.68 5.54 -16.01
N PRO A 10 -22.08 5.78 -14.75
CA PRO A 10 -23.06 6.77 -14.29
C PRO A 10 -22.55 8.22 -14.32
N SER A 11 -23.50 9.17 -14.39
CA SER A 11 -23.19 10.61 -14.46
C SER A 11 -22.19 11.06 -13.38
N VAL A 12 -21.16 11.79 -13.81
CA VAL A 12 -20.15 12.39 -12.94
C VAL A 12 -20.59 13.75 -12.36
N PHE A 13 -21.67 14.33 -12.91
CA PHE A 13 -22.22 15.60 -12.47
C PHE A 13 -23.09 15.41 -11.23
N VAL A 14 -23.06 16.41 -10.36
CA VAL A 14 -23.86 16.52 -9.13
C VAL A 14 -24.69 17.80 -9.18
N LYS A 15 -25.80 17.84 -8.45
CA LYS A 15 -26.70 19.00 -8.46
C LYS A 15 -26.26 20.09 -7.50
N THR A 16 -25.68 19.71 -6.38
CA THR A 16 -25.24 20.63 -5.32
C THR A 16 -23.79 20.40 -4.94
N THR A 17 -23.15 21.45 -4.42
CA THR A 17 -21.76 21.36 -3.94
C THR A 17 -21.61 20.33 -2.83
N ASP A 18 -22.55 20.29 -1.88
CA ASP A 18 -22.51 19.35 -0.76
C ASP A 18 -22.59 17.89 -1.22
N GLU A 19 -23.39 17.60 -2.25
CA GLU A 19 -23.46 16.27 -2.87
C GLU A 19 -22.11 15.88 -3.47
N GLY A 20 -21.45 16.80 -4.19
CA GLY A 20 -20.10 16.60 -4.74
C GLY A 20 -19.06 16.31 -3.67
N VAL A 21 -19.06 17.09 -2.58
CA VAL A 21 -18.15 16.89 -1.44
C VAL A 21 -18.38 15.54 -0.77
N MET A 22 -19.63 15.20 -0.47
CA MET A 22 -19.96 13.90 0.12
C MET A 22 -19.57 12.73 -0.80
N ARG A 23 -19.73 12.89 -2.12
CA ARG A 23 -19.32 11.88 -3.10
C ARG A 23 -17.81 11.65 -3.08
N VAL A 24 -17.00 12.70 -2.98
CA VAL A 24 -15.53 12.58 -2.82
C VAL A 24 -15.20 11.79 -1.56
N ARG A 25 -15.76 12.19 -0.41
CA ARG A 25 -15.52 11.54 0.89
C ARG A 25 -15.83 10.04 0.87
N LYS A 26 -16.97 9.66 0.27
CA LYS A 26 -17.40 8.26 0.17
C LYS A 26 -16.61 7.42 -0.83
N SER A 27 -15.97 8.06 -1.82
CA SER A 27 -15.32 7.36 -2.94
C SER A 27 -13.91 6.86 -2.64
N LYS A 28 -13.34 7.12 -1.44
CA LYS A 28 -12.02 6.63 -1.00
C LYS A 28 -10.91 6.86 -2.04
N GLY A 29 -10.86 8.07 -2.61
CA GLY A 29 -9.85 8.47 -3.61
C GLY A 29 -10.16 8.10 -5.06
N LYS A 30 -11.31 7.48 -5.35
CA LYS A 30 -11.72 7.09 -6.73
C LYS A 30 -12.51 8.16 -7.49
N TYR A 31 -12.86 9.26 -6.83
CA TYR A 31 -13.60 10.38 -7.41
C TYR A 31 -12.96 11.69 -6.98
N ALA A 32 -12.70 12.56 -7.95
CA ALA A 32 -12.25 13.93 -7.73
C ALA A 32 -13.37 14.89 -8.11
N TYR A 33 -13.51 15.97 -7.35
CA TYR A 33 -14.53 16.98 -7.59
C TYR A 33 -13.87 18.31 -7.95
N LEU A 34 -14.30 18.88 -9.08
CA LEU A 34 -13.85 20.19 -9.51
C LEU A 34 -14.83 21.24 -9.01
N LEU A 35 -14.33 22.17 -8.22
CA LEU A 35 -15.07 23.32 -7.72
C LEU A 35 -14.15 24.54 -7.67
N GLU A 36 -14.72 25.70 -7.36
CA GLU A 36 -13.96 26.94 -7.25
C GLU A 36 -12.92 26.88 -6.12
N SER A 37 -11.75 27.50 -6.32
CA SER A 37 -10.66 27.45 -5.34
C SER A 37 -11.04 28.01 -3.97
N THR A 38 -11.87 29.06 -3.92
CA THR A 38 -12.36 29.69 -2.68
C THR A 38 -13.17 28.74 -1.83
N MET A 39 -14.10 28.00 -2.46
CA MET A 39 -14.91 27.01 -1.78
C MET A 39 -14.09 25.77 -1.42
N ASN A 40 -13.07 25.41 -2.20
CA ASN A 40 -12.18 24.30 -1.87
C ASN A 40 -11.35 24.58 -0.62
N GLU A 41 -10.72 25.76 -0.56
CA GLU A 41 -9.99 26.25 0.62
C GLU A 41 -10.90 26.32 1.86
N TYR A 42 -12.18 26.65 1.67
CA TYR A 42 -13.15 26.68 2.76
C TYR A 42 -13.47 25.28 3.31
N ILE A 43 -13.78 24.31 2.42
CA ILE A 43 -14.16 22.95 2.83
C ILE A 43 -12.99 22.22 3.48
N GLU A 44 -11.76 22.46 3.01
CA GLU A 44 -10.53 21.94 3.60
C GLU A 44 -10.35 22.35 5.07
N GLN A 45 -10.84 23.53 5.45
CA GLN A 45 -10.77 24.03 6.83
C GLN A 45 -11.96 23.57 7.70
N ARG A 46 -12.84 22.68 7.19
CA ARG A 46 -14.01 22.18 7.91
C ARG A 46 -13.86 20.71 8.29
N LYS A 47 -14.45 20.33 9.43
CA LYS A 47 -14.44 18.93 9.87
C LYS A 47 -15.11 18.01 8.82
N PRO A 48 -14.62 16.77 8.67
CA PRO A 48 -13.54 16.13 9.42
C PRO A 48 -12.13 16.33 8.82
N CYS A 49 -11.86 17.44 8.10
CA CYS A 49 -10.55 17.76 7.54
C CYS A 49 -10.02 16.68 6.57
N ASP A 50 -10.93 16.05 5.84
CA ASP A 50 -10.69 14.88 4.97
C ASP A 50 -10.60 15.24 3.49
N THR A 51 -10.57 16.53 3.17
CA THR A 51 -10.44 17.07 1.82
C THR A 51 -9.18 17.91 1.72
N MET A 52 -8.53 17.91 0.55
CA MET A 52 -7.35 18.73 0.29
C MET A 52 -7.40 19.33 -1.12
N LYS A 53 -6.92 20.56 -1.29
CA LYS A 53 -6.66 21.13 -2.60
C LYS A 53 -5.41 20.51 -3.22
N VAL A 54 -5.51 20.05 -4.46
CA VAL A 54 -4.38 19.54 -5.24
C VAL A 54 -4.17 20.37 -6.50
N GLY A 55 -2.91 20.72 -6.78
CA GLY A 55 -2.54 21.52 -7.94
C GLY A 55 -2.92 23.01 -7.85
N GLY A 56 -2.64 23.72 -8.94
CA GLY A 56 -2.99 25.14 -9.10
C GLY A 56 -4.42 25.33 -9.61
N ASN A 57 -4.83 26.59 -9.71
CA ASN A 57 -6.13 26.94 -10.30
C ASN A 57 -6.10 26.69 -11.82
N LEU A 58 -7.21 26.16 -12.36
CA LEU A 58 -7.36 25.93 -13.81
C LEU A 58 -7.62 27.21 -14.59
N ASP A 59 -8.25 28.18 -13.94
CA ASP A 59 -8.58 29.49 -14.49
C ASP A 59 -8.40 30.59 -13.44
N SER A 60 -8.41 31.84 -13.91
CA SER A 60 -8.37 33.02 -13.06
C SER A 60 -9.71 33.72 -13.13
N LYS A 61 -10.60 33.37 -12.20
CA LYS A 61 -11.92 33.99 -12.02
C LYS A 61 -11.97 34.77 -10.71
N GLY A 62 -12.90 35.72 -10.62
CA GLY A 62 -13.12 36.53 -9.43
C GLY A 62 -14.58 36.89 -9.23
N TYR A 63 -14.96 37.12 -7.98
CA TYR A 63 -16.29 37.59 -7.62
C TYR A 63 -16.40 39.11 -7.75
N GLY A 64 -17.59 39.59 -8.13
CA GLY A 64 -17.90 41.01 -8.22
C GLY A 64 -19.29 41.31 -7.69
N ILE A 65 -19.49 42.54 -7.22
CA ILE A 65 -20.78 43.01 -6.73
C ILE A 65 -21.64 43.42 -7.92
N ALA A 66 -22.72 42.68 -8.16
CA ALA A 66 -23.67 42.97 -9.23
C ALA A 66 -24.69 44.02 -8.78
N THR A 67 -24.95 45.01 -9.63
CA THR A 67 -26.02 46.01 -9.44
C THR A 67 -26.88 46.08 -10.71
N PRO A 68 -28.21 46.31 -10.60
CA PRO A 68 -29.07 46.47 -11.76
C PRO A 68 -28.53 47.55 -12.72
N LYS A 69 -28.72 47.34 -14.03
CA LYS A 69 -28.39 48.36 -15.02
C LYS A 69 -29.22 49.62 -14.73
N GLY A 70 -28.57 50.79 -14.69
CA GLY A 70 -29.22 52.07 -14.39
C GLY A 70 -29.51 52.32 -12.90
N SER A 71 -29.06 51.46 -11.98
CA SER A 71 -29.25 51.68 -10.54
C SER A 71 -28.61 53.01 -10.08
N PRO A 72 -29.24 53.75 -9.16
CA PRO A 72 -28.64 54.91 -8.50
C PRO A 72 -27.31 54.59 -7.80
N LEU A 73 -27.05 53.33 -7.45
CA LEU A 73 -25.77 52.89 -6.87
C LEU A 73 -24.60 52.89 -7.87
N ARG A 74 -24.89 53.09 -9.15
CA ARG A 74 -23.92 53.32 -10.22
C ARG A 74 -23.78 54.80 -10.58
N VAL A 75 -24.77 55.61 -10.18
CA VAL A 75 -24.86 57.03 -10.53
C VAL A 75 -24.50 57.86 -9.30
N SER A 76 -23.50 58.72 -9.41
CA SER A 76 -23.11 59.59 -8.31
C SER A 76 -24.30 60.47 -7.88
N PRO A 77 -24.62 60.60 -6.57
CA PRO A 77 -25.73 61.41 -6.07
C PRO A 77 -25.61 62.91 -6.39
N ASN A 78 -24.45 63.36 -6.91
CA ASN A 78 -24.12 64.77 -7.10
C ASN A 78 -24.39 65.27 -8.54
N GLY A 79 -25.29 64.63 -9.30
CA GLY A 79 -25.87 65.21 -10.52
C GLY A 79 -24.96 65.46 -11.74
N TYR A 80 -23.65 65.23 -11.66
CA TYR A 80 -22.78 65.34 -12.83
C TYR A 80 -22.92 64.12 -13.73
N ARG A 81 -23.76 64.26 -14.76
CA ARG A 81 -23.97 63.35 -15.89
C ARG A 81 -22.72 63.27 -16.78
N SER A 82 -21.60 62.80 -16.24
CA SER A 82 -20.48 62.37 -17.07
C SER A 82 -20.71 60.91 -17.47
N ILE A 83 -21.14 60.73 -18.72
CA ILE A 83 -21.37 59.43 -19.38
C ILE A 83 -20.09 58.58 -19.47
N LEU A 84 -18.92 59.10 -19.08
CA LEU A 84 -17.63 58.45 -19.34
C LEU A 84 -16.74 58.16 -18.12
N LEU A 85 -17.18 58.33 -16.88
CA LEU A 85 -16.34 57.93 -15.74
C LEU A 85 -17.04 56.98 -14.76
N SER A 86 -16.40 55.82 -14.56
CA SER A 86 -16.62 54.75 -13.59
C SER A 86 -16.67 55.17 -12.11
N ARG A 87 -17.36 56.26 -11.76
CA ARG A 87 -17.61 56.68 -10.37
C ARG A 87 -18.79 55.92 -9.78
N ASN A 88 -18.78 54.59 -9.89
CA ASN A 88 -19.69 53.77 -9.11
C ASN A 88 -19.22 53.85 -7.65
N PRO A 89 -20.00 54.44 -6.72
CA PRO A 89 -19.61 54.53 -5.31
C PRO A 89 -19.24 53.15 -4.73
N VAL A 90 -19.93 52.10 -5.16
CA VAL A 90 -19.62 50.71 -4.79
C VAL A 90 -18.25 50.26 -5.28
N ASN A 91 -17.90 50.54 -6.55
CA ASN A 91 -16.60 50.17 -7.10
C ASN A 91 -15.46 50.91 -6.39
N LEU A 92 -15.64 52.21 -6.13
CA LEU A 92 -14.65 53.00 -5.40
C LEU A 92 -14.48 52.50 -3.97
N ALA A 93 -15.57 52.12 -3.30
CA ALA A 93 -15.50 51.54 -1.96
C ALA A 93 -14.73 50.22 -1.95
N VAL A 94 -14.97 49.32 -2.92
CA VAL A 94 -14.24 48.05 -3.03
C VAL A 94 -12.74 48.28 -3.25
N LEU A 95 -12.37 49.24 -4.11
CA LEU A 95 -10.96 49.58 -4.33
C LEU A 95 -10.30 50.09 -3.04
N LYS A 96 -10.96 50.99 -2.29
CA LYS A 96 -10.45 51.46 -0.99
C LYS A 96 -10.29 50.34 0.02
N LEU A 97 -11.25 49.41 0.10
CA LEU A 97 -11.17 48.25 1.00
C LEU A 97 -10.02 47.31 0.62
N ASN A 98 -9.72 47.18 -0.68
CA ASN A 98 -8.61 46.40 -1.19
C ASN A 98 -7.25 47.06 -0.88
N GLU A 99 -7.11 48.36 -1.16
CA GLU A 99 -5.89 49.13 -0.85
C GLU A 99 -5.57 49.15 0.66
N GLN A 100 -6.60 49.14 1.51
CA GLN A 100 -6.45 49.05 2.96
C GLN A 100 -6.15 47.63 3.47
N GLY A 101 -6.15 46.61 2.61
CA GLY A 101 -5.96 45.20 2.99
C GLY A 101 -7.11 44.63 3.83
N LEU A 102 -8.27 45.30 3.89
CA LEU A 102 -9.40 44.88 4.71
C LEU A 102 -10.07 43.62 4.14
N LEU A 103 -10.05 43.47 2.81
CA LEU A 103 -10.54 42.26 2.14
C LEU A 103 -9.73 41.02 2.53
N ASP A 104 -8.40 41.13 2.56
CA ASP A 104 -7.53 40.03 2.98
C ASP A 104 -7.72 39.68 4.45
N LYS A 105 -7.88 40.70 5.30
CA LYS A 105 -8.19 40.50 6.72
C LYS A 105 -9.53 39.78 6.91
N LEU A 106 -10.54 40.13 6.11
CA LEU A 106 -11.84 39.44 6.14
C LEU A 106 -11.72 38.00 5.62
N LYS A 107 -10.98 37.77 4.52
CA LYS A 107 -10.72 36.42 4.01
C LYS A 107 -10.12 35.56 5.12
N ASN A 108 -9.04 36.03 5.75
CA ASN A 108 -8.37 35.27 6.80
C ASN A 108 -9.28 35.00 7.99
N LYS A 109 -10.07 36.00 8.41
CA LYS A 109 -11.03 35.86 9.51
C LYS A 109 -12.09 34.79 9.26
N TRP A 110 -12.59 34.68 8.04
CA TRP A 110 -13.71 33.78 7.72
C TRP A 110 -13.26 32.40 7.23
N TRP A 111 -12.08 32.28 6.64
CA TRP A 111 -11.54 31.00 6.16
C TRP A 111 -10.60 30.32 7.16
N TYR A 112 -9.66 31.05 7.76
CA TYR A 112 -8.60 30.46 8.56
C TYR A 112 -8.83 30.64 10.07
N ASP A 113 -9.15 31.85 10.55
CA ASP A 113 -9.36 32.09 11.98
C ASP A 113 -10.61 31.38 12.52
N LYS A 114 -11.61 31.18 11.64
CA LYS A 114 -12.82 30.39 11.89
C LYS A 114 -12.74 28.96 11.34
N GLY A 115 -11.57 28.56 10.85
CA GLY A 115 -11.32 27.18 10.45
C GLY A 115 -11.47 26.25 11.65
N GLU A 116 -12.16 25.13 11.43
CA GLU A 116 -12.33 24.08 12.45
C GLU A 116 -11.19 23.07 12.42
N CYS A 117 -10.50 23.00 11.29
CA CYS A 117 -9.22 22.33 11.14
C CYS A 117 -8.16 23.35 11.54
N GLY A 118 -7.33 23.03 12.54
CA GLY A 118 -6.23 23.92 12.94
C GLY A 118 -5.28 24.21 11.78
N SER A 119 -4.36 25.19 11.92
CA SER A 119 -3.35 25.52 10.90
C SER A 119 -2.67 24.26 10.36
N GLY A 120 -3.15 23.79 9.21
CA GLY A 120 -2.91 22.45 8.73
C GLY A 120 -3.85 21.43 9.38
N GLY A 121 -4.77 20.88 8.59
CA GLY A 121 -5.34 19.53 8.82
C GLY A 121 -4.28 18.42 8.74
N GLY A 122 -3.05 18.70 9.17
CA GLY A 122 -2.22 17.72 9.80
C GLY A 122 -2.48 17.84 11.29
N ASP A 123 -3.08 16.81 11.87
CA ASP A 123 -2.54 16.31 13.13
C ASP A 123 -1.03 16.60 13.13
N SER A 124 -0.60 17.29 14.17
CA SER A 124 0.80 17.52 14.52
C SER A 124 1.68 16.44 13.88
N LYS A 125 2.70 16.90 13.14
CA LYS A 125 3.80 16.18 12.48
C LYS A 125 4.52 15.10 13.33
N ASP A 126 3.95 14.67 14.44
CA ASP A 126 4.52 13.84 15.49
C ASP A 126 3.59 12.70 15.95
N LYS A 127 2.60 12.29 15.15
CA LYS A 127 2.01 10.95 15.27
C LYS A 127 2.52 10.09 14.13
N THR A 128 3.81 9.79 14.26
CA THR A 128 4.46 8.56 13.84
C THR A 128 3.95 7.99 12.50
N SER A 129 4.86 7.97 11.51
CA SER A 129 4.99 6.78 10.67
C SER A 129 5.27 5.61 11.61
N ALA A 130 4.25 5.14 12.32
CA ALA A 130 4.28 3.88 13.01
C ALA A 130 4.61 2.90 11.90
N LEU A 131 5.82 2.35 11.95
CA LEU A 131 6.21 1.13 11.26
C LEU A 131 5.20 0.08 11.70
N SER A 132 4.02 0.13 11.10
CA SER A 132 2.89 -0.70 11.47
C SER A 132 3.30 -2.13 11.18
N LEU A 133 2.80 -3.07 11.99
CA LEU A 133 3.06 -4.49 11.84
C LEU A 133 2.88 -4.95 10.37
N SER A 134 2.01 -4.29 9.61
CA SER A 134 1.77 -4.47 8.17
C SER A 134 3.02 -4.34 7.29
N ASN A 135 3.97 -3.48 7.63
CA ASN A 135 5.22 -3.31 6.86
C ASN A 135 6.24 -4.42 7.16
N VAL A 136 6.25 -4.95 8.39
CA VAL A 136 7.16 -6.04 8.83
C VAL A 136 6.55 -7.44 8.65
N ALA A 137 5.25 -7.52 8.37
CA ALA A 137 4.53 -8.77 8.12
C ALA A 137 5.22 -9.65 7.05
N GLY A 138 5.86 -9.03 6.05
CA GLY A 138 6.66 -9.74 5.04
C GLY A 138 7.73 -10.66 5.62
N VAL A 139 8.42 -10.24 6.69
CA VAL A 139 9.48 -11.04 7.33
C VAL A 139 8.90 -12.28 8.01
N PHE A 140 7.74 -12.15 8.66
CA PHE A 140 7.06 -13.28 9.31
C PHE A 140 6.59 -14.32 8.29
N TYR A 141 6.09 -13.90 7.13
CA TYR A 141 5.70 -14.83 6.05
C TYR A 141 6.90 -15.62 5.50
N ILE A 142 8.06 -14.98 5.34
CA ILE A 142 9.28 -15.67 4.87
C ILE A 142 9.75 -16.70 5.90
N LEU A 143 9.69 -16.40 7.20
CA LEU A 143 10.06 -17.35 8.26
C LEU A 143 9.15 -18.59 8.28
N ILE A 144 7.82 -18.38 8.24
CA ILE A 144 6.86 -19.50 8.23
C ILE A 144 7.01 -20.33 6.94
N GLY A 145 7.16 -19.67 5.79
CA GLY A 145 7.41 -20.33 4.52
C GLY A 145 8.71 -21.14 4.51
N GLY A 146 9.79 -20.58 5.06
CA GLY A 146 11.09 -21.24 5.19
C GLY A 146 11.05 -22.47 6.09
N LEU A 147 10.36 -22.39 7.24
CA LEU A 147 10.17 -23.52 8.14
C LEU A 147 9.38 -24.66 7.46
N GLY A 148 8.30 -24.31 6.75
CA GLY A 148 7.48 -25.28 6.01
C GLY A 148 8.27 -25.96 4.88
N LEU A 149 9.05 -25.20 4.12
CA LEU A 149 9.88 -25.75 3.05
C LEU A 149 10.99 -26.66 3.59
N ALA A 150 11.66 -26.26 4.68
CA ALA A 150 12.66 -27.09 5.34
C ALA A 150 12.08 -28.42 5.84
N MET A 151 10.89 -28.37 6.45
CA MET A 151 10.18 -29.57 6.91
C MET A 151 9.80 -30.49 5.73
N LEU A 152 9.37 -29.93 4.60
CA LEU A 152 9.03 -30.71 3.41
C LEU A 152 10.26 -31.39 2.80
N VAL A 153 11.38 -30.67 2.68
CA VAL A 153 12.65 -31.24 2.20
C VAL A 153 13.11 -32.38 3.10
N ALA A 154 13.05 -32.20 4.43
CA ALA A 154 13.41 -33.24 5.38
C ALA A 154 12.53 -34.49 5.25
N LEU A 155 11.21 -34.33 5.04
CA LEU A 155 10.30 -35.45 4.81
C LEU A 155 10.59 -36.18 3.49
N VAL A 156 10.88 -35.45 2.41
CA VAL A 156 11.22 -36.03 1.10
C VAL A 156 12.53 -36.82 1.19
N GLU A 157 13.57 -36.25 1.79
CA GLU A 157 14.85 -36.94 1.99
C GLU A 157 14.70 -38.18 2.88
N PHE A 158 13.93 -38.06 3.97
CA PHE A 158 13.64 -39.17 4.86
C PHE A 158 12.88 -40.30 4.14
N CYS A 159 11.85 -39.98 3.37
CA CYS A 159 11.12 -40.95 2.56
C CYS A 159 12.01 -41.59 1.49
N TYR A 160 12.86 -40.80 0.82
CA TYR A 160 13.77 -41.32 -0.19
C TYR A 160 14.77 -42.30 0.41
N LYS A 161 15.45 -41.90 1.51
CA LYS A 161 16.43 -42.73 2.22
C LYS A 161 15.80 -43.98 2.82
N SER A 162 14.62 -43.84 3.42
CA SER A 162 13.85 -44.98 3.96
C SER A 162 13.49 -46.00 2.87
N ARG A 163 13.06 -45.54 1.69
CA ARG A 163 12.76 -46.43 0.56
C ARG A 163 14.01 -47.06 -0.05
N THR A 164 15.11 -46.33 -0.19
CA THR A 164 16.36 -46.91 -0.71
C THR A 164 16.92 -47.98 0.22
N GLU A 165 16.91 -47.74 1.53
CA GLU A 165 17.38 -48.71 2.52
C GLU A 165 16.44 -49.92 2.61
N SER A 166 15.12 -49.72 2.58
CA SER A 166 14.15 -50.82 2.52
C SER A 166 14.29 -51.68 1.25
N ARG A 167 14.64 -51.07 0.11
CA ARG A 167 14.93 -51.79 -1.14
C ARG A 167 16.27 -52.53 -1.07
N ARG A 168 17.29 -51.95 -0.45
CA ARG A 168 18.57 -52.63 -0.19
C ARG A 168 18.39 -53.87 0.68
N MET A 169 17.59 -53.79 1.73
CA MET A 169 17.28 -54.94 2.59
C MET A 169 16.53 -56.02 1.81
N LYS A 170 15.54 -55.67 0.99
CA LYS A 170 14.86 -56.66 0.13
C LYS A 170 15.79 -57.31 -0.90
N VAL A 171 16.74 -56.56 -1.48
CA VAL A 171 17.73 -57.08 -2.42
C VAL A 171 18.80 -57.92 -1.72
N SER A 172 19.22 -57.58 -0.51
CA SER A 172 20.17 -58.38 0.27
C SER A 172 19.53 -59.67 0.77
N THR A 173 18.26 -59.65 1.19
CA THR A 173 17.54 -60.89 1.54
C THR A 173 17.27 -61.75 0.30
N ALA A 174 16.88 -61.16 -0.83
CA ALA A 174 16.70 -61.89 -2.08
C ALA A 174 18.02 -62.47 -2.63
N ARG A 175 19.15 -61.74 -2.51
CA ARG A 175 20.47 -62.26 -2.87
C ARG A 175 20.98 -63.30 -1.87
N ALA A 176 20.72 -63.14 -0.58
CA ALA A 176 21.07 -64.14 0.43
C ALA A 176 20.25 -65.42 0.25
N ALA A 177 18.96 -65.31 -0.09
CA ALA A 177 18.09 -66.43 -0.44
C ALA A 177 18.51 -67.10 -1.75
N ALA A 178 18.88 -66.32 -2.77
CA ALA A 178 19.38 -66.87 -4.04
C ALA A 178 20.77 -67.51 -3.89
N ALA A 179 21.67 -66.94 -3.06
CA ALA A 179 22.96 -67.51 -2.76
C ALA A 179 22.84 -68.82 -1.98
N SER A 180 21.96 -68.88 -0.97
CA SER A 180 21.68 -70.12 -0.22
C SER A 180 20.99 -71.18 -1.09
N ALA A 181 20.10 -70.80 -2.03
CA ALA A 181 19.54 -71.72 -3.01
C ALA A 181 20.60 -72.25 -4.00
N ALA A 182 21.52 -71.41 -4.48
CA ALA A 182 22.62 -71.82 -5.34
C ALA A 182 23.60 -72.76 -4.61
N GLN A 183 23.84 -72.53 -3.31
CA GLN A 183 24.67 -73.38 -2.46
C GLN A 183 24.00 -74.73 -2.14
N ALA A 184 22.66 -74.76 -2.05
CA ALA A 184 21.89 -76.00 -1.91
C ALA A 184 21.92 -76.88 -3.19
N PHE A 185 21.97 -76.27 -4.38
CA PHE A 185 22.16 -77.02 -5.63
C PHE A 185 23.59 -77.54 -5.83
N HIS A 186 24.59 -76.92 -5.20
CA HIS A 186 25.99 -77.34 -5.28
C HIS A 186 26.38 -78.44 -4.28
N CYS A 187 25.51 -78.77 -3.31
CA CYS A 187 25.79 -79.74 -2.25
C CYS A 187 25.35 -81.18 -2.56
N SER A 188 25.04 -81.50 -3.82
CA SER A 188 24.74 -82.88 -4.26
C SER A 188 25.89 -83.56 -5.00
N ALA A 189 27.06 -82.91 -5.11
CA ALA A 189 28.23 -83.50 -5.75
C ALA A 189 29.51 -83.05 -5.04
N LEU A 190 29.94 -83.82 -4.04
CA LEU A 190 31.32 -84.31 -3.89
C LEU A 190 31.47 -85.02 -2.54
N ASP A 191 31.28 -86.33 -2.65
CA ASP A 191 31.86 -87.36 -1.81
C ASP A 191 33.41 -87.21 -1.74
N SER A 192 33.99 -87.74 -0.66
CA SER A 192 35.42 -88.05 -0.46
C SER A 192 36.41 -86.94 -0.04
N GLY A 193 36.76 -86.94 1.26
CA GLY A 193 38.15 -87.09 1.72
C GLY A 193 39.10 -85.87 1.84
N ALA A 194 39.62 -85.69 3.06
CA ALA A 194 40.99 -85.26 3.43
C ALA A 194 41.30 -83.79 3.85
N SER A 195 41.86 -83.70 5.07
CA SER A 195 42.93 -82.83 5.63
C SER A 195 42.76 -81.30 5.77
N ALA A 196 43.01 -80.83 7.01
CA ALA A 196 43.27 -79.44 7.44
C ALA A 196 44.65 -78.92 6.94
N PRO A 197 44.99 -77.60 7.02
CA PRO A 197 45.41 -76.96 8.29
C PRO A 197 45.10 -75.44 8.48
N TYR A 198 45.47 -74.96 9.68
CA TYR A 198 45.42 -73.65 10.37
C TYR A 198 45.79 -72.34 9.64
N THR A 199 45.25 -71.19 10.10
CA THR A 199 46.01 -70.04 10.69
C THR A 199 45.11 -68.91 11.22
N GLU A 200 45.57 -68.27 12.31
CA GLU A 200 45.00 -67.12 13.05
C GLU A 200 44.99 -65.79 12.27
N LEU A 201 44.11 -64.85 12.67
CA LEU A 201 44.55 -63.56 13.24
C LEU A 201 43.38 -62.79 13.88
N GLN A 202 43.69 -62.25 15.04
CA GLN A 202 42.81 -61.70 16.05
C GLN A 202 42.91 -60.16 16.05
N SER A 203 41.79 -59.51 16.33
CA SER A 203 41.66 -58.17 16.95
C SER A 203 42.17 -56.95 16.18
N TYR A 204 41.34 -55.90 16.10
CA TYR A 204 41.60 -54.55 16.61
C TYR A 204 40.38 -53.68 16.26
N GLY A 205 39.48 -53.48 17.23
CA GLY A 205 38.78 -52.21 17.34
C GLY A 205 39.64 -51.26 18.17
N LEU A 206 39.59 -49.95 17.89
CA LEU A 206 39.38 -48.88 18.88
C LEU A 206 39.74 -47.46 18.42
N TYR A 207 38.89 -46.53 18.88
CA TYR A 207 39.08 -45.08 19.11
C TYR A 207 39.29 -44.16 17.89
N ALA A 208 38.95 -42.87 17.90
CA ALA A 208 38.02 -41.98 18.60
C ALA A 208 38.38 -40.56 18.10
N ASN A 209 37.39 -39.68 18.04
CA ASN A 209 37.51 -38.21 18.03
C ASN A 209 38.52 -37.52 17.11
N ASN A 210 38.01 -36.60 16.28
CA ASN A 210 38.75 -35.36 16.04
C ASN A 210 37.83 -34.13 16.03
N THR A 211 38.32 -33.16 16.78
CA THR A 211 37.81 -31.84 17.15
C THR A 211 37.83 -30.81 16.02
N VAL A 212 36.83 -29.93 16.05
CA VAL A 212 36.84 -28.48 15.80
C VAL A 212 38.18 -27.85 15.38
N LYS A 213 38.16 -27.07 14.28
CA LYS A 213 39.00 -25.87 14.08
C LYS A 213 38.25 -24.85 13.21
N ILE A 214 38.02 -23.67 13.82
CA ILE A 214 37.86 -22.29 13.31
C ILE A 214 37.23 -22.12 11.92
#